data_AF-Q0W356-F1
#
_entry.id   AF-Q0W356-F1
#
_cell.length_a   1.000
_cell.length_b   1.000
_cell.length_c   1.000
_cell.angle_alpha   90.00
_cell.angle_beta   90.00
_cell.angle_gamma   90.00
#
_symmetry.space_group_name_H-M   'P 1'
#
loop_
_entity.id
_entity.type
_entity.pdbx_description
1 polymer ?
#
loop_
_entity_poly.entity_id
_entity_poly.type
_entity_poly.pdbx_seq_one_letter_code
_entity_poly.pdbx_strand_id
1 'polypeptide(L)'
;MSEPTAADSLRYAGKMARQLLFPFGFKKWLGAYLGLNGLTGNKADPLIVELRRLQNYYRGTSLLAKAGLLFVVLGFFLPFTVVFVGLEGFFVLLAGYIVAMLLLSLAGIVLEVVLDPIFALRYEDKVSFRKAAGEFFTLLGRKTGLIGGYMLIKLIIDMFLVTAVLAMFIPALISAMAVMLYVIDAVQAGVDVRSTATWGLSGVLVLGLLGFTATILITIVASAFYGYYTEHAVRLIRA
;
A
#
# COMPACT_ATOMS: atom_id res chain seq x y z
N MET A 1 33.12 -14.62 9.68
CA MET A 1 32.08 -13.70 9.14
C MET A 1 30.76 -14.16 9.71
N SER A 2 29.94 -13.27 10.27
CA SER A 2 28.61 -13.64 10.78
C SER A 2 27.73 -14.15 9.64
N GLU A 3 26.91 -15.17 9.90
CA GLU A 3 25.95 -15.65 8.91
C GLU A 3 25.02 -14.51 8.47
N PRO A 4 24.77 -14.36 7.16
CA PRO A 4 23.89 -13.30 6.67
C PRO A 4 22.47 -13.49 7.23
N THR A 5 21.92 -12.42 7.79
CA THR A 5 20.60 -12.42 8.42
C THR A 5 19.61 -11.58 7.63
N ALA A 6 18.32 -11.85 7.78
CA ALA A 6 17.26 -11.01 7.20
C ALA A 6 17.29 -9.55 7.71
N ALA A 7 17.90 -9.32 8.87
CA ALA A 7 18.12 -7.99 9.44
C ALA A 7 19.18 -7.18 8.66
N ASP A 8 20.11 -7.84 7.96
CA ASP A 8 21.09 -7.16 7.12
C ASP A 8 20.42 -6.49 5.91
N SER A 9 19.43 -7.17 5.31
CA SER A 9 18.60 -6.58 4.26
C SER A 9 17.81 -5.38 4.76
N LEU A 10 17.31 -5.42 6.00
CA LEU A 10 16.57 -4.29 6.61
C LEU A 10 17.48 -3.06 6.78
N ARG A 11 18.69 -3.26 7.32
CA ARG A 11 19.68 -2.19 7.48
C ARG A 11 20.13 -1.62 6.14
N TYR A 12 20.38 -2.50 5.15
CA TYR A 12 20.73 -2.11 3.80
C TYR A 12 19.63 -1.26 3.16
N ALA A 13 18.39 -1.74 3.17
CA ALA A 13 17.23 -1.06 2.60
C ALA A 13 16.99 0.30 3.24
N GLY A 14 17.05 0.38 4.58
CA GLY A 14 16.91 1.65 5.30
C GLY A 14 17.98 2.67 4.92
N LYS A 15 19.25 2.24 4.82
CA LYS A 15 20.36 3.11 4.39
C LYS A 15 20.18 3.59 2.95
N MET A 16 19.91 2.68 2.02
CA MET A 16 19.79 2.99 0.60
C MET A 16 18.54 3.84 0.30
N ALA A 17 17.39 3.51 0.87
CA ALA A 17 16.17 4.31 0.73
C ALA A 17 16.37 5.72 1.29
N ARG A 18 17.04 5.86 2.45
CA ARG A 18 17.38 7.17 3.00
C ARG A 18 18.29 7.95 2.06
N GLN A 19 19.37 7.34 1.56
CA GLN A 19 20.28 8.00 0.61
C GLN A 19 19.60 8.41 -0.69
N LEU A 20 18.66 7.59 -1.17
CA LEU A 20 17.89 7.88 -2.38
C LEU A 20 16.88 9.01 -2.16
N LEU A 21 16.30 9.16 -0.97
CA LEU A 21 15.13 10.05 -0.77
C LEU A 21 15.43 11.33 0.03
N PHE A 22 16.42 11.34 0.92
CA PHE A 22 16.75 12.52 1.74
C PHE A 22 17.43 13.71 1.05
N PRO A 23 18.05 13.61 -0.15
CA PRO A 23 18.57 14.82 -0.80
C PRO A 23 17.49 15.68 -1.49
N PHE A 24 16.20 15.36 -1.37
CA PHE A 24 15.15 15.91 -2.22
C PHE A 24 13.98 16.58 -1.47
N GLY A 25 13.58 17.78 -1.90
CA GLY A 25 12.40 18.49 -1.42
C GLY A 25 11.09 18.02 -2.06
N PHE A 26 9.94 18.39 -1.46
CA PHE A 26 8.57 17.98 -1.85
C PHE A 26 8.27 18.07 -3.37
N LYS A 27 8.78 19.10 -4.06
CA LYS A 27 8.58 19.28 -5.52
C LYS A 27 9.23 18.17 -6.36
N LYS A 28 10.46 17.75 -6.03
CA LYS A 28 11.14 16.63 -6.73
C LYS A 28 10.47 15.30 -6.44
N TRP A 29 9.96 15.16 -5.21
CA TRP A 29 9.18 14.03 -4.76
C TRP A 29 7.88 13.84 -5.55
N LEU A 30 7.10 14.91 -5.70
CA LEU A 30 5.90 14.92 -6.53
C LEU A 30 6.21 14.67 -8.01
N GLY A 31 7.29 15.28 -8.53
CA GLY A 31 7.78 15.04 -9.88
C GLY A 31 8.16 13.57 -10.13
N ALA A 32 8.80 12.92 -9.15
CA ALA A 32 9.15 11.50 -9.22
C ALA A 32 7.90 10.60 -9.22
N TYR A 33 6.89 10.90 -8.39
CA TYR A 33 5.62 10.18 -8.40
C TYR A 33 4.92 10.26 -9.76
N LEU A 34 4.81 11.47 -10.31
CA LEU A 34 4.16 11.71 -11.61
C LEU A 34 4.97 11.05 -12.74
N GLY A 35 6.29 11.10 -12.67
CA GLY A 35 7.18 10.48 -13.65
C GLY A 35 7.19 8.94 -13.61
N LEU A 36 6.99 8.33 -12.44
CA LEU A 36 6.80 6.88 -12.32
C LEU A 36 5.51 6.40 -12.99
N ASN A 37 4.46 7.23 -12.96
CA ASN A 37 3.17 6.94 -13.59
C ASN A 37 3.09 7.39 -15.05
N GLY A 38 4.20 7.85 -15.65
CA GLY A 38 4.24 8.27 -17.06
C GLY A 38 3.55 9.60 -17.36
N LEU A 39 3.19 10.36 -16.32
CA LEU A 39 2.45 11.63 -16.42
C LEU A 39 3.37 12.85 -16.66
N THR A 40 4.69 12.65 -16.66
CA THR A 40 5.67 13.70 -16.99
C THR A 40 6.77 13.17 -17.93
N GLY A 41 7.25 14.03 -18.83
CA GLY A 41 8.23 13.69 -19.88
C GLY A 41 9.68 13.55 -19.41
N ASN A 42 9.98 13.73 -18.13
CA ASN A 42 11.36 13.83 -17.65
C ASN A 42 11.97 12.45 -17.35
N LYS A 43 12.20 11.65 -18.40
CA LYS A 43 12.74 10.27 -18.31
C LYS A 43 14.21 10.19 -17.85
N ALA A 44 14.91 11.33 -17.75
CA ALA A 44 16.34 11.39 -17.44
C ALA A 44 16.67 11.64 -15.96
N ASP A 45 15.69 11.82 -15.08
CA ASP A 45 15.96 12.02 -13.65
C ASP A 45 16.53 10.73 -13.02
N PRO A 46 17.74 10.76 -12.43
CA PRO A 46 18.36 9.60 -11.79
C PRO A 46 17.48 8.93 -10.72
N LEU A 47 16.67 9.71 -10.00
CA LEU A 47 15.74 9.19 -9.00
C LEU A 47 14.63 8.35 -9.66
N ILE A 48 14.07 8.84 -10.78
CA ILE A 48 13.01 8.14 -11.52
C ILE A 48 13.56 6.86 -12.16
N VAL A 49 14.78 6.91 -12.70
CA VAL A 49 15.46 5.75 -13.28
C VAL A 49 15.64 4.67 -12.21
N GLU A 50 16.15 5.04 -11.03
CA GLU A 50 16.39 4.09 -9.95
C GLU A 50 15.07 3.52 -9.39
N LEU A 51 14.06 4.37 -9.14
CA LEU A 51 12.74 3.91 -8.69
C LEU A 51 12.08 2.97 -9.71
N ARG A 52 12.26 3.20 -11.02
CA ARG A 52 11.79 2.28 -12.08
C ARG A 52 12.54 0.96 -12.08
N ARG A 53 13.84 0.96 -11.85
CA ARG A 53 14.62 -0.28 -11.69
C ARG A 53 14.08 -1.10 -10.51
N LEU A 54 13.82 -0.43 -9.39
CA LEU A 54 13.30 -1.03 -8.16
C LEU A 54 11.90 -1.63 -8.32
N GLN A 55 11.07 -1.16 -9.27
CA GLN A 55 9.72 -1.69 -9.49
C GLN A 55 9.66 -3.21 -9.68
N ASN A 56 10.71 -3.83 -10.24
CA ASN A 56 10.74 -5.28 -10.42
C ASN A 56 10.92 -6.06 -9.12
N TYR A 57 11.37 -5.40 -8.05
CA TYR A 57 11.64 -5.99 -6.74
C TYR A 57 10.49 -5.81 -5.73
N TYR A 58 9.52 -4.93 -6.02
CA TYR A 58 8.32 -4.74 -5.18
C TYR A 58 7.01 -4.87 -5.98
N ARG A 59 7.04 -5.58 -7.11
CA ARG A 59 5.93 -5.61 -8.07
C ARG A 59 4.66 -6.26 -7.51
N GLY A 60 4.81 -7.31 -6.70
CA GLY A 60 3.71 -7.95 -5.99
C GLY A 60 3.07 -6.99 -5.00
N THR A 61 3.88 -6.33 -4.15
CA THR A 61 3.40 -5.27 -3.24
C THR A 61 2.71 -4.14 -4.00
N SER A 62 3.23 -3.71 -5.16
CA SER A 62 2.57 -2.67 -5.98
C SER A 62 1.21 -3.09 -6.52
N LEU A 63 1.06 -4.34 -6.99
CA LEU A 63 -0.22 -4.86 -7.48
C LEU A 63 -1.26 -4.93 -6.36
N LEU A 64 -0.84 -5.38 -5.18
CA LEU A 64 -1.73 -5.53 -4.03
C LEU A 64 -2.09 -4.18 -3.41
N ALA A 65 -1.18 -3.22 -3.36
CA ALA A 65 -1.48 -1.85 -2.96
C ALA A 65 -2.53 -1.20 -3.88
N LYS A 66 -2.47 -1.46 -5.20
CA LYS A 66 -3.49 -0.97 -6.15
C LYS A 66 -4.85 -1.64 -5.92
N ALA A 67 -4.88 -2.95 -5.68
CA ALA A 67 -6.11 -3.67 -5.33
C ALA A 67 -6.69 -3.16 -3.99
N GLY A 68 -5.84 -2.96 -2.98
CA GLY A 68 -6.25 -2.39 -1.69
C GLY A 68 -6.82 -0.99 -1.81
N LEU A 69 -6.21 -0.13 -2.63
CA LEU A 69 -6.74 1.22 -2.90
C LEU A 69 -8.12 1.16 -3.56
N LEU A 70 -8.34 0.26 -4.50
CA LEU A 70 -9.66 0.06 -5.12
C LEU A 70 -10.70 -0.32 -4.07
N PHE A 71 -10.35 -1.22 -3.13
CA PHE A 71 -11.24 -1.59 -2.03
C PHE A 71 -11.53 -0.43 -1.07
N VAL A 72 -10.50 0.36 -0.70
CA VAL A 72 -10.69 1.56 0.12
C VAL A 72 -11.63 2.55 -0.55
N VAL A 73 -11.47 2.77 -1.86
CA VAL A 73 -12.37 3.63 -2.66
C VAL A 73 -13.80 3.09 -2.63
N LEU A 74 -14.01 1.78 -2.77
CA LEU A 74 -15.33 1.17 -2.61
C LEU A 74 -15.93 1.42 -1.21
N GLY A 75 -15.11 1.43 -0.16
CA GLY A 75 -15.53 1.76 1.20
C GLY A 75 -16.12 3.17 1.34
N PHE A 76 -15.67 4.15 0.56
CA PHE A 76 -16.24 5.50 0.55
C PHE A 76 -17.64 5.57 -0.04
N PHE A 77 -18.07 4.57 -0.82
CA PHE A 77 -19.44 4.50 -1.34
C PHE A 77 -20.42 3.87 -0.32
N LEU A 78 -19.92 3.14 0.67
CA LEU A 78 -20.72 2.41 1.65
C LEU A 78 -21.68 3.32 2.46
N PRO A 79 -21.27 4.52 2.91
CA PRO A 79 -22.20 5.42 3.61
C PRO A 79 -23.40 5.86 2.77
N PHE A 80 -23.27 5.88 1.44
CA PHE A 80 -24.35 6.27 0.53
C PHE A 80 -25.37 5.15 0.30
N THR A 81 -25.04 3.89 0.62
CA THR A 81 -25.98 2.78 0.50
C THR A 81 -27.07 2.82 1.57
N VAL A 82 -26.85 3.56 2.67
CA VAL A 82 -27.81 3.71 3.79
C VAL A 82 -29.18 4.17 3.29
N VAL A 83 -29.24 5.04 2.29
CA VAL A 83 -30.50 5.56 1.72
C VAL A 83 -31.34 4.45 1.07
N PHE A 84 -30.69 3.41 0.54
CA PHE A 84 -31.35 2.33 -0.17
C PHE A 84 -31.68 1.13 0.73
N VAL A 85 -30.85 0.86 1.73
CA VAL A 85 -30.91 -0.37 2.55
C VAL A 85 -31.24 -0.13 4.02
N GLY A 86 -31.38 1.13 4.44
CA GLY A 86 -31.56 1.51 5.84
C GLY A 86 -30.31 1.33 6.71
N LEU A 87 -30.39 1.76 7.97
CA LEU A 87 -29.29 1.66 8.95
C LEU A 87 -28.91 0.21 9.27
N GLU A 88 -29.90 -0.67 9.44
CA GLU A 88 -29.67 -2.09 9.72
C GLU A 88 -28.95 -2.78 8.55
N GLY A 89 -29.43 -2.58 7.32
CA GLY A 89 -28.76 -3.09 6.13
C GLY A 89 -27.35 -2.52 5.95
N PHE A 90 -27.14 -1.25 6.32
CA PHE A 90 -25.82 -0.64 6.30
C PHE A 90 -24.84 -1.30 7.27
N PHE A 91 -25.24 -1.60 8.51
CA PHE A 91 -24.35 -2.29 9.45
C PHE A 91 -23.97 -3.69 8.98
N VAL A 92 -24.89 -4.41 8.32
CA VAL A 92 -24.60 -5.72 7.69
C VAL A 92 -23.60 -5.56 6.55
N LEU A 93 -23.80 -4.58 5.67
CA LEU A 93 -22.87 -4.28 4.57
C LEU A 93 -21.49 -3.84 5.09
N LEU A 94 -21.45 -3.05 6.16
CA LEU A 94 -20.22 -2.60 6.81
C LEU A 94 -19.46 -3.77 7.42
N ALA A 95 -20.15 -4.67 8.13
CA ALA A 95 -19.54 -5.88 8.67
C ALA A 95 -18.99 -6.77 7.55
N GLY A 96 -19.78 -6.99 6.49
CA GLY A 96 -19.35 -7.75 5.30
C GLY A 96 -18.12 -7.14 4.62
N TYR A 97 -18.11 -5.81 4.46
CA TYR A 97 -16.97 -5.07 3.92
C TYR A 97 -15.72 -5.21 4.78
N ILE A 98 -15.83 -5.10 6.10
CA ILE A 98 -14.70 -5.27 7.04
C ILE A 98 -14.14 -6.70 6.92
N VAL A 99 -15.00 -7.72 6.92
CA VAL A 99 -14.57 -9.12 6.78
C VAL A 99 -13.87 -9.33 5.43
N ALA A 100 -14.44 -8.83 4.33
CA ALA A 100 -13.82 -8.93 3.01
C ALA A 100 -12.47 -8.22 2.95
N MET A 101 -12.34 -7.04 3.57
CA MET A 101 -11.09 -6.29 3.69
C MET A 101 -10.04 -7.07 4.48
N LEU A 102 -10.42 -7.70 5.60
CA LEU A 102 -9.50 -8.51 6.41
C LEU A 102 -9.02 -9.74 5.63
N LEU A 103 -9.92 -10.45 4.97
CA LEU A 103 -9.58 -11.63 4.15
C LEU A 103 -8.66 -11.26 2.99
N LEU A 104 -8.97 -10.18 2.28
CA LEU A 104 -8.15 -9.68 1.18
C LEU A 104 -6.78 -9.21 1.67
N SER A 105 -6.72 -8.57 2.84
CA SER A 105 -5.44 -8.14 3.45
C SER A 105 -4.59 -9.35 3.83
N LEU A 106 -5.16 -10.37 4.49
CA LEU A 106 -4.45 -11.59 4.85
C LEU A 106 -3.93 -12.33 3.61
N ALA A 107 -4.80 -12.54 2.61
CA ALA A 107 -4.41 -13.20 1.37
C ALA A 107 -3.37 -12.36 0.60
N GLY A 108 -3.56 -11.05 0.55
CA GLY A 108 -2.68 -10.10 -0.10
C GLY A 108 -1.28 -10.11 0.51
N ILE A 109 -1.17 -10.04 1.83
CA ILE A 109 0.14 -10.04 2.49
C ILE A 109 0.91 -11.35 2.24
N VAL A 110 0.23 -12.51 2.23
CA VAL A 110 0.89 -13.76 1.86
C VAL A 110 1.36 -13.73 0.39
N LEU A 111 0.52 -13.21 -0.50
CA LEU A 111 0.83 -13.10 -1.92
C LEU A 111 1.99 -12.14 -2.17
N GLU A 112 2.06 -10.96 -1.55
CA GLU A 112 3.16 -10.00 -1.82
C GLU A 112 4.52 -10.53 -1.36
N VAL A 113 4.54 -11.22 -0.23
CA VAL A 113 5.77 -11.74 0.37
C VAL A 113 6.35 -12.87 -0.48
N VAL A 114 5.51 -13.58 -1.24
CA VAL A 114 5.91 -14.63 -2.19
C VAL A 114 6.20 -14.08 -3.59
N LEU A 115 5.34 -13.18 -4.09
CA LEU A 115 5.43 -12.68 -5.47
C LEU A 115 6.65 -11.78 -5.69
N ASP A 116 7.03 -10.98 -4.71
CA ASP A 116 8.16 -10.04 -4.85
C ASP A 116 9.50 -10.75 -5.11
N PRO A 117 9.90 -11.77 -4.32
CA PRO A 117 11.08 -12.57 -4.62
C PRO A 117 11.01 -13.25 -5.99
N ILE A 118 9.84 -13.75 -6.40
CA ILE A 118 9.66 -14.40 -7.71
C ILE A 118 9.86 -13.40 -8.84
N PHE A 119 9.31 -12.19 -8.74
CA PHE A 119 9.51 -11.14 -9.73
C PHE A 119 10.96 -10.66 -9.76
N ALA A 120 11.61 -10.57 -8.61
CA ALA A 120 13.04 -10.23 -8.51
C ALA A 120 13.92 -11.29 -9.19
N LEU A 121 13.74 -12.59 -8.89
CA LEU A 121 14.46 -13.69 -9.56
C LEU A 121 14.23 -13.68 -11.06
N ARG A 122 12.97 -13.52 -11.49
CA ARG A 122 12.62 -13.39 -12.91
C ARG A 122 13.39 -12.26 -13.58
N TYR A 123 13.53 -11.12 -12.90
CA TYR A 123 14.22 -9.94 -13.42
C TYR A 123 15.75 -10.14 -13.46
N GLU A 124 16.35 -10.66 -12.39
CA GLU A 124 17.80 -10.88 -12.33
C GLU A 124 18.26 -11.96 -13.31
N ASP A 125 17.52 -13.07 -13.42
CA ASP A 125 17.92 -14.24 -14.21
C ASP A 125 17.35 -14.26 -15.63
N LYS A 126 16.50 -13.28 -15.96
CA LYS A 126 15.83 -13.14 -17.28
C LYS A 126 15.08 -14.41 -17.70
N VAL A 127 14.48 -15.11 -16.74
CA VAL A 127 13.72 -16.35 -16.97
C VAL A 127 12.21 -16.12 -17.04
N SER A 128 11.46 -17.14 -17.46
CA SER A 128 10.00 -17.11 -17.38
C SER A 128 9.51 -17.12 -15.92
N PHE A 129 8.34 -16.54 -15.64
CA PHE A 129 7.74 -16.53 -14.31
C PHE A 129 7.62 -17.93 -13.68
N ARG A 130 7.20 -18.93 -14.47
CA ARG A 130 7.09 -20.34 -14.01
C ARG A 130 8.43 -20.90 -13.51
N LYS A 131 9.53 -20.58 -14.21
CA LYS A 131 10.88 -21.00 -13.80
C LYS A 131 11.33 -20.28 -12.52
N ALA A 132 11.14 -18.97 -12.45
CA ALA A 132 11.46 -18.18 -11.25
C ALA A 132 10.67 -18.66 -10.01
N ALA A 133 9.39 -19.00 -10.19
CA ALA A 133 8.57 -19.55 -9.11
C ALA A 133 9.12 -20.91 -8.63
N GLY A 134 9.45 -21.82 -9.56
CA GLY A 134 10.05 -23.11 -9.23
C GLY A 134 11.37 -22.97 -8.47
N GLU A 135 12.21 -22.02 -8.89
CA GLU A 135 13.47 -21.71 -8.21
C GLU A 135 13.24 -21.15 -6.81
N PHE A 136 12.31 -20.21 -6.64
CA PHE A 136 11.94 -19.68 -5.33
C PHE A 136 11.50 -20.78 -4.37
N PHE A 137 10.61 -21.68 -4.78
CA PHE A 137 10.16 -22.79 -3.93
C PHE A 137 11.27 -23.80 -3.63
N THR A 138 12.20 -23.99 -4.56
CA THR A 138 13.40 -24.82 -4.32
C THR A 138 14.31 -24.16 -3.27
N LEU A 139 14.51 -22.85 -3.36
CA LEU A 139 15.29 -22.07 -2.39
C LEU A 139 14.58 -22.04 -1.02
N LEU A 140 13.25 -21.94 -0.99
CA LEU A 140 12.44 -22.00 0.23
C LEU A 140 12.68 -23.28 1.01
N GLY A 141 12.74 -24.44 0.34
CA GLY A 141 13.03 -25.71 0.99
C GLY A 141 14.48 -25.84 1.50
N ARG A 142 15.43 -25.12 0.91
CA ARG A 142 16.86 -25.18 1.26
C ARG A 142 17.28 -24.15 2.32
N LYS A 143 16.66 -22.97 2.30
CA LYS A 143 17.00 -21.81 3.14
C LYS A 143 15.79 -21.28 3.89
N THR A 144 14.99 -22.18 4.47
CA THR A 144 13.72 -21.87 5.14
C THR A 144 13.86 -20.78 6.20
N GLY A 145 14.93 -20.80 7.00
CA GLY A 145 15.15 -19.80 8.06
C GLY A 145 15.39 -18.39 7.51
N LEU A 146 16.22 -18.25 6.47
CA LEU A 146 16.54 -16.97 5.85
C LEU A 146 15.32 -16.39 5.12
N ILE A 147 14.62 -17.23 4.34
CA ILE A 147 13.43 -16.81 3.60
C ILE A 147 12.30 -16.50 4.59
N GLY A 148 12.03 -17.37 5.57
CA GLY A 148 11.04 -17.12 6.62
C GLY A 148 11.31 -15.82 7.40
N GLY A 149 12.58 -15.53 7.71
CA GLY A 149 12.98 -14.26 8.34
C GLY A 149 12.72 -13.03 7.46
N TYR A 150 13.00 -13.12 6.16
CA TYR A 150 12.64 -12.08 5.18
C TYR A 150 11.13 -11.86 5.14
N MET A 151 10.37 -12.96 5.04
CA MET A 151 8.92 -12.94 4.96
C MET A 151 8.29 -12.28 6.20
N LEU A 152 8.80 -12.63 7.38
CA LEU A 152 8.33 -12.10 8.66
C LEU A 152 8.59 -10.60 8.81
N ILE A 153 9.82 -10.14 8.51
CA ILE A 153 10.16 -8.71 8.61
C ILE A 153 9.30 -7.91 7.63
N LYS A 154 9.12 -8.41 6.39
CA LYS A 154 8.27 -7.75 5.40
C LYS A 154 6.84 -7.63 5.91
N LEU A 155 6.24 -8.71 6.40
CA LEU A 155 4.92 -8.74 7.02
C LEU A 155 4.77 -7.71 8.15
N ILE A 156 5.75 -7.59 9.04
CA ILE A 156 5.70 -6.60 10.15
C ILE A 156 5.66 -5.17 9.61
N ILE A 157 6.46 -4.87 8.58
CA ILE A 157 6.49 -3.55 7.95
C ILE A 157 5.18 -3.28 7.21
N ASP A 158 4.66 -4.27 6.48
CA ASP A 158 3.36 -4.19 5.79
C ASP A 158 2.24 -3.87 6.80
N MET A 159 2.19 -4.58 7.93
CA MET A 159 1.22 -4.31 8.99
C MET A 159 1.33 -2.88 9.54
N PHE A 160 2.55 -2.38 9.75
CA PHE A 160 2.77 -1.01 10.21
C PHE A 160 2.30 0.02 9.17
N LEU A 161 2.67 -0.16 7.90
CA LEU A 161 2.29 0.75 6.82
C LEU A 161 0.78 0.75 6.58
N VAL A 162 0.14 -0.42 6.54
CA VAL A 162 -1.31 -0.54 6.40
C VAL A 162 -2.02 0.15 7.56
N THR A 163 -1.55 -0.08 8.80
CA THR A 163 -2.13 0.59 9.99
C THR A 163 -1.98 2.11 9.89
N ALA A 164 -0.81 2.61 9.50
CA ALA A 164 -0.56 4.03 9.33
C ALA A 164 -1.47 4.64 8.25
N VAL A 165 -1.61 3.98 7.10
CA VAL A 165 -2.48 4.42 6.01
C VAL A 165 -3.94 4.42 6.45
N LEU A 166 -4.43 3.35 7.08
CA LEU A 166 -5.80 3.29 7.59
C LEU A 166 -6.07 4.40 8.61
N ALA A 167 -5.14 4.63 9.55
CA ALA A 167 -5.26 5.69 10.54
C ALA A 167 -5.41 7.08 9.91
N MET A 168 -4.81 7.32 8.74
CA MET A 168 -4.96 8.58 8.00
C MET A 168 -6.36 8.77 7.40
N PHE A 169 -7.10 7.70 7.13
CA PHE A 169 -8.45 7.75 6.55
C PHE A 169 -9.58 7.62 7.59
N ILE A 170 -9.29 7.13 8.80
CA ILE A 170 -10.27 7.02 9.89
C ILE A 170 -11.00 8.35 10.16
N PRO A 171 -10.33 9.53 10.26
CA PRO A 171 -11.03 10.79 10.46
C PRO A 171 -12.05 11.10 9.37
N ALA A 172 -11.70 10.87 8.10
CA ALA A 172 -12.59 11.10 6.97
C ALA A 172 -13.82 10.17 7.03
N LEU A 173 -13.62 8.90 7.39
CA LEU A 173 -14.71 7.92 7.55
C LEU A 173 -15.65 8.28 8.71
N ILE A 174 -15.09 8.66 9.88
CA ILE A 174 -15.89 9.08 11.03
C ILE A 174 -16.68 10.34 10.70
N SER A 175 -16.05 11.33 10.04
CA SER A 175 -16.75 12.54 9.59
C SER A 175 -17.86 12.22 8.59
N ALA A 176 -17.64 11.29 7.65
CA ALA A 176 -18.65 10.88 6.69
C ALA A 176 -19.86 10.23 7.38
N MET A 177 -19.60 9.34 8.34
CA MET A 177 -20.66 8.73 9.16
C MET A 177 -21.43 9.78 9.95
N ALA A 178 -20.75 10.70 10.63
CA ALA A 178 -21.38 11.75 11.43
C ALA A 178 -22.27 12.67 10.57
N VAL A 179 -21.79 13.06 9.38
CA VAL A 179 -22.56 13.87 8.43
C VAL A 179 -23.80 13.11 7.96
N MET A 180 -23.67 11.81 7.63
CA MET A 180 -24.81 11.00 7.20
C MET A 180 -25.85 10.82 8.31
N LEU A 181 -25.44 10.54 9.55
CA LEU A 181 -26.35 10.44 10.70
C LEU A 181 -27.11 11.75 10.91
N TYR A 182 -26.40 12.88 10.90
CA TYR A 182 -27.03 14.19 11.02
C TYR A 182 -28.03 14.48 9.90
N VAL A 183 -27.68 14.16 8.65
CA VAL A 183 -28.57 14.35 7.50
C VAL A 183 -29.83 13.50 7.63
N ILE A 184 -29.71 12.24 8.07
CA ILE A 184 -30.85 11.36 8.29
C ILE A 184 -31.79 11.94 9.34
N ASP A 185 -31.24 12.32 10.50
CA ASP A 185 -32.03 12.88 11.62
C ASP A 185 -32.73 14.18 11.22
N ALA A 186 -32.03 15.07 10.54
CA ALA A 186 -32.57 16.36 10.12
C ALA A 186 -33.61 16.23 8.99
N VAL A 187 -33.45 15.28 8.07
CA VAL A 187 -34.49 14.96 7.06
C VAL A 187 -35.74 14.37 7.73
N GLN A 188 -35.60 13.47 8.71
CA GLN A 188 -36.73 12.94 9.47
C GLN A 188 -37.45 14.04 10.26
N ALA A 189 -36.72 15.05 10.73
CA ALA A 189 -37.27 16.21 11.42
C ALA A 189 -37.85 17.30 10.47
N GLY A 190 -37.76 17.11 9.15
CA GLY A 190 -38.26 18.08 8.16
C GLY A 190 -37.44 19.37 8.06
N VAL A 191 -36.19 19.36 8.51
CA VAL A 191 -35.28 20.51 8.51
C VAL A 191 -34.51 20.57 7.18
N ASP A 192 -34.28 21.79 6.65
CA ASP A 192 -33.41 21.95 5.49
C ASP A 192 -31.94 21.63 5.86
N VAL A 193 -31.39 20.61 5.20
CA VAL A 193 -30.05 20.07 5.42
C VAL A 193 -29.02 20.56 4.40
N ARG A 194 -29.42 21.35 3.40
CA ARG A 194 -28.59 21.62 2.21
C ARG A 194 -27.24 22.24 2.55
N SER A 195 -27.23 23.25 3.42
CA SER A 195 -26.00 23.93 3.88
C SER A 195 -25.09 22.98 4.66
N THR A 196 -25.63 22.33 5.70
CA THR A 196 -24.84 21.47 6.60
C THR A 196 -24.31 20.22 5.91
N ALA A 197 -25.10 19.60 5.03
CA ALA A 197 -24.67 18.47 4.20
C ALA A 197 -23.52 18.87 3.27
N THR A 198 -23.61 20.07 2.64
CA THR A 198 -22.57 20.55 1.73
C THR A 198 -21.24 20.80 2.45
N TRP A 199 -21.28 21.49 3.60
CA TRP A 199 -20.09 21.76 4.40
C TRP A 199 -19.50 20.47 5.02
N GLY A 200 -20.36 19.58 5.51
CA GLY A 200 -19.97 18.27 6.03
C GLY A 200 -19.27 17.40 4.99
N LEU A 201 -19.86 17.25 3.81
CA LEU A 201 -19.26 16.51 2.70
C LEU A 201 -17.96 17.13 2.19
N SER A 202 -17.87 18.47 2.19
CA SER A 202 -16.63 19.19 1.84
C SER A 202 -15.52 18.90 2.84
N GLY A 203 -15.83 18.87 4.14
CA GLY A 203 -14.88 18.49 5.19
C GLY A 203 -14.37 17.05 5.03
N VAL A 204 -15.28 16.11 4.74
CA VAL A 204 -14.92 14.70 4.42
C VAL A 204 -13.98 14.63 3.23
N LEU A 205 -14.26 15.38 2.16
CA LEU A 205 -13.43 15.45 0.97
C LEU A 205 -12.02 15.96 1.27
N VAL A 206 -11.91 17.03 2.06
CA VAL A 206 -10.60 17.59 2.47
C VAL A 206 -9.83 16.58 3.31
N LEU A 207 -10.46 15.93 4.30
CA LEU A 207 -9.82 14.90 5.12
C LEU A 207 -9.38 13.69 4.28
N GLY A 208 -10.22 13.26 3.34
CA GLY A 208 -9.89 12.18 2.40
C GLY A 208 -8.71 12.54 1.49
N LEU A 209 -8.66 13.78 0.98
CA LEU A 209 -7.54 14.28 0.17
C LEU A 209 -6.23 14.36 0.96
N LEU A 210 -6.31 14.76 2.23
CA LEU A 210 -5.15 14.77 3.12
C LEU A 210 -4.63 13.34 3.37
N GLY A 211 -5.52 12.39 3.68
CA GLY A 211 -5.17 10.98 3.84
C GLY A 211 -4.56 10.39 2.56
N PHE A 212 -5.12 10.72 1.40
CA PHE A 212 -4.59 10.32 0.10
C PHE A 212 -3.20 10.88 -0.17
N THR A 213 -3.00 12.18 0.08
CA THR A 213 -1.69 12.83 -0.09
C THR A 213 -0.64 12.22 0.82
N ALA A 214 -0.98 11.99 2.08
CA ALA A 214 -0.08 11.34 3.04
C ALA A 214 0.24 9.89 2.63
N THR A 215 -0.72 9.17 2.07
CA THR A 215 -0.53 7.82 1.52
C THR A 215 0.43 7.83 0.33
N ILE A 216 0.30 8.80 -0.60
CA ILE A 216 1.24 8.97 -1.72
C ILE A 216 2.67 9.21 -1.19
N LEU A 217 2.82 10.05 -0.16
CA LEU A 217 4.13 10.34 0.44
C LEU A 217 4.75 9.08 1.06
N ILE A 218 3.97 8.28 1.77
CA ILE A 218 4.45 7.01 2.31
C ILE A 218 4.81 6.04 1.17
N THR A 219 4.03 6.00 0.09
CA THR A 219 4.17 5.02 -1.00
C THR A 219 5.53 5.07 -1.68
N ILE A 220 6.13 6.26 -1.86
CA ILE A 220 7.45 6.37 -2.50
C ILE A 220 8.56 5.93 -1.53
N VAL A 221 8.45 6.26 -0.22
CA VAL A 221 9.39 5.74 0.79
C VAL A 221 9.33 4.22 0.81
N ALA A 222 8.11 3.69 0.89
CA ALA A 222 7.83 2.27 0.89
C ALA A 222 8.38 1.60 -0.37
N SER A 223 8.14 2.17 -1.55
CA SER A 223 8.62 1.63 -2.84
C SER A 223 10.14 1.51 -2.89
N ALA A 224 10.86 2.56 -2.47
CA ALA A 224 12.32 2.54 -2.40
C ALA A 224 12.81 1.50 -1.38
N PHE A 225 12.20 1.49 -0.20
CA PHE A 225 12.52 0.55 0.86
C PHE A 225 12.31 -0.91 0.44
N TYR A 226 11.11 -1.28 -0.03
CA TYR A 226 10.79 -2.64 -0.48
C TYR A 226 11.65 -3.07 -1.65
N GLY A 227 11.94 -2.16 -2.58
CA GLY A 227 12.82 -2.42 -3.72
C GLY A 227 14.21 -2.88 -3.25
N TYR A 228 14.88 -2.06 -2.43
CA TYR A 228 16.22 -2.41 -1.93
C TYR A 228 16.20 -3.60 -0.96
N TYR A 229 15.12 -3.74 -0.19
CA TYR A 229 14.95 -4.84 0.75
C TYR A 229 14.87 -6.18 0.03
N THR A 230 13.99 -6.30 -0.97
CA THR A 230 13.85 -7.52 -1.76
C THR A 230 15.07 -7.78 -2.63
N GLU A 231 15.68 -6.75 -3.22
CA GLU A 231 16.93 -6.88 -3.99
C GLU A 231 18.03 -7.52 -3.15
N HIS A 232 18.30 -6.97 -1.97
CA HIS A 232 19.35 -7.49 -1.10
C HIS A 232 19.02 -8.87 -0.56
N ALA A 233 17.76 -9.10 -0.17
CA ALA A 233 17.32 -10.40 0.33
C ALA A 233 17.48 -11.51 -0.72
N VAL A 234 17.06 -11.29 -1.97
CA VAL A 234 17.20 -12.28 -3.04
C VAL A 234 18.65 -12.62 -3.30
N ARG A 235 19.55 -11.63 -3.30
CA ARG A 235 20.99 -11.89 -3.46
C ARG A 235 21.59 -12.69 -2.31
N LEU A 236 21.20 -12.41 -1.07
CA LEU A 236 21.62 -13.21 0.09
C LEU A 236 21.06 -14.64 0.06
N ILE A 237 19.81 -14.81 -0.38
CA ILE A 237 19.20 -16.13 -0.54
C ILE A 237 19.94 -16.94 -1.61
N ARG A 238 20.53 -16.29 -2.62
CA ARG A 238 21.28 -16.95 -3.68
C ARG A 238 22.75 -17.25 -3.34
N ALA A 239 23.40 -16.40 -2.54
CA ALA A 239 24.80 -16.55 -2.12
C ALA A 239 25.05 -17.83 -1.32
#